data_AF-A0A351HW52-F1
#
_entry.id   AF-A0A351HW52-F1
#
_cell.length_a   1.000
_cell.length_b   1.000
_cell.length_c   1.000
_cell.angle_alpha   90.00
_cell.angle_beta   90.00
_cell.angle_gamma   90.00
#
_symmetry.space_group_name_H-M   'P 1'
#
loop_
_entity.id
_entity.type
_entity.pdbx_description
1 polymer ?
#
loop_
_entity_poly.entity_id
_entity_poly.type
_entity_poly.pdbx_seq_one_letter_code
_entity_poly.pdbx_strand_id
1 'polypeptide(L)'
;HDRIQQACEALIPPESKKQLHLKIGNKIWQSLPPEQVADQAIQIVCHLNEGLDLINDTQERLIVLRLNLWATQKAKTATSFALARQYIETAISLLPDNPWEEDYPLTFELIKTYAECAYLNKEYPLAEAQIEMLMKHAKTAIDQAEIRLMQSVLYRYLGQLDQVINYGVLGLRLLGIRLPFKPGFHLIIRELALVKGRLLGKNTEQ
;
A
#
# COMPACT_ATOMS: atom_id res chain seq x y z
N HIS A 1 -4.99 -17.03 37.57
CA HIS A 1 -4.86 -15.60 37.24
C HIS A 1 -5.68 -15.24 36.00
N ASP A 2 -5.54 -15.97 34.88
CA ASP A 2 -6.31 -15.75 33.64
C ASP A 2 -7.83 -15.73 33.78
N ARG A 3 -8.42 -16.61 34.61
CA ARG A 3 -9.89 -16.62 34.81
C ARG A 3 -10.44 -15.40 35.54
N ILE A 4 -9.65 -14.77 36.41
CA ILE A 4 -10.06 -13.55 37.12
C ILE A 4 -9.94 -12.35 36.17
N GLN A 5 -8.90 -12.33 35.33
CA GLN A 5 -8.70 -11.30 34.33
C GLN A 5 -9.79 -11.34 33.26
N GLN A 6 -10.16 -12.53 32.76
CA GLN A 6 -11.28 -12.72 31.84
C GLN A 6 -12.65 -12.38 32.47
N ALA A 7 -12.84 -12.65 33.77
CA ALA A 7 -14.08 -12.28 34.47
C ALA A 7 -14.19 -10.76 34.69
N CYS A 8 -13.09 -10.07 35.01
CA CYS A 8 -13.05 -8.61 35.08
C CYS A 8 -13.22 -7.96 33.70
N GLU A 9 -12.64 -8.53 32.64
CA GLU A 9 -12.82 -8.06 31.26
C GLU A 9 -14.27 -8.22 30.79
N ALA A 10 -14.99 -9.25 31.24
CA ALA A 10 -16.42 -9.44 30.95
C ALA A 10 -17.34 -8.44 31.68
N LEU A 11 -16.85 -7.78 32.74
CA LEU A 11 -17.60 -6.79 33.52
C LEU A 11 -17.46 -5.35 32.99
N ILE A 12 -16.51 -5.11 32.08
CA ILE A 12 -16.33 -3.82 31.42
C ILE A 12 -17.32 -3.76 30.25
N PRO A 13 -18.27 -2.81 30.22
CA PRO A 13 -19.15 -2.64 29.07
C PRO A 13 -18.33 -2.54 27.79
N PRO A 14 -18.77 -3.14 26.67
CA PRO A 14 -18.03 -3.08 25.40
C PRO A 14 -17.60 -1.66 25.01
N GLU A 15 -18.44 -0.67 25.30
CA GLU A 15 -18.11 0.74 25.10
C GLU A 15 -16.97 1.27 25.98
N SER A 16 -16.93 0.85 27.23
CA SER A 16 -15.81 1.20 28.12
C SER A 16 -14.49 0.58 27.65
N LYS A 17 -14.54 -0.58 26.98
CA LYS A 17 -13.36 -1.19 26.35
C LYS A 17 -12.88 -0.39 25.14
N LYS A 18 -13.77 -0.04 24.20
CA LYS A 18 -13.42 0.78 23.02
C LYS A 18 -12.80 2.12 23.41
N GLN A 19 -13.42 2.81 24.38
CA GLN A 19 -12.87 4.06 24.92
C GLN A 19 -11.49 3.88 25.55
N LEU A 20 -11.25 2.76 26.25
CA LEU A 20 -9.93 2.46 26.81
C LEU A 20 -8.89 2.25 25.70
N HIS A 21 -9.24 1.51 24.65
CA HIS A 21 -8.36 1.31 23.49
C HIS A 21 -8.02 2.64 22.80
N LEU A 22 -8.98 3.53 22.57
CA LEU A 22 -8.70 4.87 22.06
C LEU A 22 -7.75 5.66 22.95
N LYS A 23 -7.98 5.66 24.27
CA LYS A 23 -7.09 6.34 25.23
C LYS A 23 -5.67 5.81 25.18
N ILE A 24 -5.48 4.49 25.05
CA ILE A 24 -4.16 3.88 24.95
C ILE A 24 -3.48 4.28 23.64
N GLY A 25 -4.16 4.10 22.50
CA GLY A 25 -3.60 4.43 21.19
C GLY A 25 -3.22 5.90 21.08
N ASN A 26 -4.10 6.80 21.53
CA ASN A 26 -3.82 8.25 21.55
C ASN A 26 -2.67 8.61 22.49
N LYS A 27 -2.57 7.96 23.66
CA LYS A 27 -1.46 8.20 24.58
C LYS A 27 -0.11 7.75 24.00
N ILE A 28 -0.08 6.59 23.33
CA ILE A 28 1.14 6.12 22.64
C ILE A 28 1.51 7.14 21.55
N TRP A 29 0.57 7.48 20.68
CA TRP A 29 0.81 8.42 19.58
C TRP A 29 1.33 9.78 20.07
N GLN A 30 0.70 10.37 21.08
CA GLN A 30 1.09 11.67 21.64
C GLN A 30 2.41 11.64 22.40
N SER A 31 2.86 10.47 22.86
CA SER A 31 4.13 10.32 23.58
C SER A 31 5.36 10.20 22.67
N LEU A 32 5.14 9.97 21.37
CA LEU A 32 6.20 9.74 20.40
C LEU A 32 6.58 11.04 19.69
N PRO A 33 7.89 11.26 19.43
CA PRO A 33 8.29 12.32 18.52
C PRO A 33 7.88 11.96 17.08
N PRO A 34 7.58 12.96 16.21
CA PRO A 34 7.03 12.73 14.87
C PRO A 34 7.78 11.70 14.02
N GLU A 35 9.12 11.70 14.11
CA GLU A 35 10.00 10.80 13.36
C GLU A 35 9.87 9.31 13.77
N GLN A 36 9.35 9.03 14.97
CA GLN A 36 9.17 7.66 15.48
C GLN A 36 7.74 7.13 15.28
N VAL A 37 6.78 8.00 14.91
CA VAL A 37 5.37 7.62 14.81
C VAL A 37 5.15 6.54 13.74
N ALA A 38 5.76 6.71 12.56
CA ALA A 38 5.67 5.72 11.50
C ALA A 38 6.20 4.36 11.96
N ASP A 39 7.25 4.36 12.79
CA ASP A 39 7.85 3.14 13.28
C ASP A 39 6.99 2.37 14.29
N GLN A 40 6.21 3.09 15.09
CA GLN A 40 5.28 2.50 16.06
C GLN A 40 3.84 2.38 15.50
N ALA A 41 3.63 2.65 14.21
CA ALA A 41 2.30 2.72 13.61
C ALA A 41 1.44 1.47 13.90
N ILE A 42 1.99 0.26 13.81
CA ILE A 42 1.27 -0.99 14.10
C ILE A 42 0.77 -1.01 15.56
N GLN A 43 1.62 -0.62 16.51
CA GLN A 43 1.26 -0.58 17.94
C GLN A 43 0.20 0.49 18.23
N ILE A 44 0.21 1.60 17.49
CA ILE A 44 -0.80 2.65 17.65
C ILE A 44 -2.14 2.16 17.10
N VAL A 45 -2.17 1.66 15.86
CA VAL A 45 -3.44 1.30 15.19
C VAL A 45 -4.09 0.04 15.75
N CYS A 46 -3.33 -0.89 16.36
CA CYS A 46 -3.94 -2.04 17.04
C CYS A 46 -4.83 -1.63 18.22
N HIS A 47 -4.61 -0.44 18.78
CA HIS A 47 -5.50 0.15 19.76
C HIS A 47 -6.53 1.08 19.12
N LEU A 48 -6.14 1.99 18.23
CA LEU A 48 -7.10 2.95 17.66
C LEU A 48 -8.21 2.29 16.84
N ASN A 49 -7.90 1.22 16.11
CA ASN A 49 -8.89 0.54 15.26
C ASN A 49 -9.99 -0.18 16.07
N GLU A 50 -9.72 -0.55 17.33
CA GLU A 50 -10.71 -1.20 18.21
C GLU A 50 -11.83 -0.25 18.65
N GLY A 51 -11.57 1.07 18.66
CA GLY A 51 -12.56 2.09 19.01
C GLY A 51 -12.91 3.02 17.86
N LEU A 52 -12.65 2.59 16.62
CA LEU A 52 -12.74 3.44 15.43
C LEU A 52 -14.14 4.06 15.23
N ASP A 53 -15.19 3.35 15.61
CA ASP A 53 -16.58 3.78 15.49
C ASP A 53 -16.97 4.90 16.47
N LEU A 54 -16.12 5.18 17.47
CA LEU A 54 -16.28 6.32 18.37
C LEU A 54 -15.60 7.59 17.84
N ILE A 55 -14.81 7.49 16.77
CA ILE A 55 -14.11 8.62 16.16
C ILE A 55 -15.02 9.28 15.11
N ASN A 56 -15.62 10.40 15.51
CA ASN A 56 -16.53 11.18 14.68
C ASN A 56 -15.87 12.41 14.06
N ASP A 57 -14.76 12.90 14.63
CA ASP A 57 -14.06 14.06 14.11
C ASP A 57 -13.29 13.73 12.83
N THR A 58 -13.51 14.50 11.77
CA THR A 58 -12.91 14.25 10.46
C THR A 58 -11.39 14.36 10.49
N GLN A 59 -10.82 15.26 11.29
CA GLN A 59 -9.36 15.41 11.39
C GLN A 59 -8.74 14.22 12.13
N GLU A 60 -9.37 13.77 13.20
CA GLU A 60 -8.95 12.55 13.91
C GLU A 60 -9.02 11.33 12.99
N ARG A 61 -10.10 11.17 12.21
CA ARG A 61 -10.21 10.09 11.20
C ARG A 61 -9.07 10.13 10.17
N LEU A 62 -8.69 11.31 9.68
CA LEU A 62 -7.56 11.47 8.74
C LEU A 62 -6.22 11.09 9.39
N ILE A 63 -6.02 11.40 10.68
CA ILE A 63 -4.83 10.97 11.41
C ILE A 63 -4.78 9.44 11.50
N VAL A 64 -5.89 8.80 11.92
CA VAL A 64 -5.97 7.34 12.03
C VAL A 64 -5.81 6.65 10.67
N LEU A 65 -6.32 7.24 9.60
CA LEU A 65 -6.12 6.79 8.23
C LEU A 65 -4.61 6.79 7.86
N ARG A 66 -3.88 7.88 8.13
CA ARG A 66 -2.43 7.94 7.84
C ARG A 66 -1.63 6.96 8.67
N LEU A 67 -1.99 6.78 9.94
CA LEU A 67 -1.40 5.76 10.81
C LEU A 67 -1.61 4.34 10.27
N ASN A 68 -2.81 4.04 9.76
CA ASN A 68 -3.11 2.74 9.14
C ASN A 68 -2.36 2.54 7.82
N LEU A 69 -2.13 3.60 7.04
CA LEU A 69 -1.27 3.53 5.85
C LEU A 69 0.18 3.17 6.22
N TRP A 70 0.75 3.81 7.25
CA TRP A 70 2.10 3.44 7.73
C TRP A 70 2.13 2.02 8.29
N ALA A 71 1.13 1.62 9.08
CA ALA A 71 1.01 0.25 9.59
C ALA A 71 0.94 -0.78 8.46
N THR A 72 0.20 -0.47 7.39
CA THR A 72 0.14 -1.27 6.16
C THR A 72 1.51 -1.45 5.53
N GLN A 73 2.25 -0.36 5.31
CA GLN A 73 3.59 -0.41 4.72
C GLN A 73 4.54 -1.25 5.58
N LYS A 74 4.52 -1.10 6.91
CA LYS A 74 5.33 -1.92 7.82
C LYS A 74 4.94 -3.39 7.78
N ALA A 75 3.65 -3.70 7.79
CA ALA A 75 3.16 -5.07 7.69
C ALA A 75 3.58 -5.74 6.37
N LYS A 76 3.56 -5.00 5.24
CA LYS A 76 4.06 -5.49 3.94
C LYS A 76 5.55 -5.80 3.98
N THR A 77 6.36 -4.89 4.52
CA THR A 77 7.82 -5.10 4.64
C THR A 77 8.14 -6.32 5.52
N ALA A 78 7.34 -6.55 6.56
CA ALA A 78 7.41 -7.74 7.40
C ALA A 78 6.77 -8.99 6.78
N THR A 79 6.33 -8.93 5.51
CA THR A 79 5.63 -10.02 4.79
C THR A 79 4.32 -10.51 5.43
N SER A 80 3.76 -9.73 6.35
CA SER A 80 2.45 -9.99 6.96
C SER A 80 1.33 -9.41 6.09
N PHE A 81 1.11 -10.04 4.92
CA PHE A 81 0.21 -9.51 3.90
C PHE A 81 -1.26 -9.47 4.36
N ALA A 82 -1.70 -10.41 5.21
CA ALA A 82 -3.05 -10.42 5.76
C ALA A 82 -3.30 -9.21 6.68
N LEU A 83 -2.34 -8.88 7.57
CA LEU A 83 -2.45 -7.69 8.42
C LEU A 83 -2.38 -6.40 7.60
N ALA A 84 -1.49 -6.35 6.59
CA ALA A 84 -1.44 -5.22 5.67
C ALA A 84 -2.79 -5.00 4.98
N ARG A 85 -3.46 -6.08 4.53
CA ARG A 85 -4.78 -6.03 3.91
C ARG A 85 -5.88 -5.51 4.84
N GLN A 86 -5.80 -5.83 6.14
CA GLN A 86 -6.74 -5.33 7.15
C GLN A 86 -6.51 -3.84 7.47
N TYR A 87 -5.26 -3.42 7.66
CA TYR A 87 -4.95 -2.02 7.95
C TYR A 87 -5.29 -1.10 6.78
N ILE A 88 -5.01 -1.52 5.54
CA ILE A 88 -5.35 -0.69 4.38
C ILE A 88 -6.85 -0.60 4.18
N GLU A 89 -7.61 -1.66 4.42
CA GLU A 89 -9.08 -1.63 4.39
C GLU A 89 -9.64 -0.62 5.40
N THR A 90 -9.07 -0.63 6.60
CA THR A 90 -9.41 0.34 7.65
C THR A 90 -9.12 1.75 7.18
N ALA A 91 -7.94 2.01 6.61
CA ALA A 91 -7.59 3.32 6.06
C ALA A 91 -8.55 3.77 4.94
N ILE A 92 -8.93 2.88 4.02
CA ILE A 92 -9.88 3.16 2.95
C ILE A 92 -11.27 3.50 3.51
N SER A 93 -11.73 2.81 4.55
CA SER A 93 -13.03 3.09 5.20
C SER A 93 -13.10 4.46 5.89
N LEU A 94 -11.96 5.12 6.07
CA LEU A 94 -11.82 6.43 6.70
C LEU A 94 -11.65 7.57 5.70
N LEU A 95 -11.61 7.28 4.39
CA LEU A 95 -11.59 8.30 3.37
C LEU A 95 -12.84 9.20 3.47
N PRO A 96 -12.72 10.50 3.19
CA PRO A 96 -13.87 11.39 3.08
C PRO A 96 -14.70 11.05 1.84
N ASP A 97 -15.86 11.70 1.69
CA ASP A 97 -16.80 11.41 0.59
C ASP A 97 -16.23 11.73 -0.80
N ASN A 98 -15.38 12.76 -0.92
CA ASN A 98 -14.77 13.18 -2.20
C ASN A 98 -13.23 13.11 -2.16
N PRO A 99 -12.64 11.92 -1.95
CA PRO A 99 -11.24 11.80 -1.56
C PRO A 99 -10.27 12.25 -2.66
N TRP A 100 -10.62 12.00 -3.93
CA TRP A 100 -9.82 12.41 -5.09
C TRP A 100 -9.74 13.93 -5.31
N GLU A 101 -10.74 14.67 -4.84
CA GLU A 101 -10.78 16.14 -4.91
C GLU A 101 -10.10 16.76 -3.69
N GLU A 102 -10.32 16.19 -2.50
CA GLU A 102 -9.79 16.71 -1.24
C GLU A 102 -8.28 16.49 -1.08
N ASP A 103 -7.79 15.28 -1.34
CA ASP A 103 -6.37 14.94 -1.23
C ASP A 103 -6.00 13.86 -2.26
N TYR A 104 -5.78 14.30 -3.50
CA TYR A 104 -5.39 13.42 -4.60
C TYR A 104 -4.15 12.58 -4.28
N PRO A 105 -3.01 13.15 -3.82
CA PRO A 105 -1.82 12.37 -3.50
C PRO A 105 -2.06 11.26 -2.48
N LEU A 106 -2.77 11.56 -1.38
CA LEU A 106 -3.08 10.57 -0.36
C LEU A 106 -4.01 9.47 -0.90
N THR A 107 -5.05 9.86 -1.62
CA THR A 107 -6.03 8.93 -2.18
C THR A 107 -5.37 8.00 -3.19
N PHE A 108 -4.54 8.55 -4.08
CA PHE A 108 -3.78 7.76 -5.03
C PHE A 108 -2.88 6.73 -4.32
N GLU A 109 -2.12 7.15 -3.31
CA GLU A 109 -1.23 6.26 -2.55
C GLU A 109 -2.00 5.16 -1.80
N LEU A 110 -3.17 5.48 -1.23
CA LEU A 110 -4.03 4.53 -0.55
C LEU A 110 -4.61 3.48 -1.49
N ILE A 111 -5.21 3.89 -2.60
CA ILE A 111 -5.79 2.95 -3.57
C ILE A 111 -4.68 2.12 -4.23
N LYS A 112 -3.52 2.72 -4.49
CA LYS A 112 -2.33 1.99 -4.94
C LYS A 112 -1.95 0.90 -3.96
N THR A 113 -1.70 1.28 -2.71
CA THR A 113 -1.32 0.35 -1.64
C THR A 113 -2.39 -0.73 -1.45
N TYR A 114 -3.67 -0.39 -1.60
CA TYR A 114 -4.78 -1.32 -1.50
C TYR A 114 -4.74 -2.38 -2.60
N ALA A 115 -4.55 -1.96 -3.86
CA ALA A 115 -4.38 -2.89 -4.98
C ALA A 115 -3.17 -3.82 -4.78
N GLU A 116 -2.08 -3.29 -4.22
CA GLU A 116 -0.88 -4.07 -3.92
C GLU A 116 -1.13 -5.14 -2.85
N CYS A 117 -1.78 -4.76 -1.75
CA CYS A 117 -2.20 -5.70 -0.72
C CYS A 117 -3.13 -6.78 -1.29
N ALA A 118 -4.06 -6.42 -2.18
CA ALA A 118 -4.98 -7.37 -2.80
C ALA A 118 -4.25 -8.43 -3.62
N TYR A 119 -3.35 -8.07 -4.55
CA TYR A 119 -2.65 -9.08 -5.33
C TYR A 119 -1.65 -9.91 -4.50
N LEU A 120 -1.06 -9.33 -3.44
CA LEU A 120 -0.18 -10.08 -2.51
C LEU A 120 -0.96 -11.15 -1.72
N ASN A 121 -2.25 -10.92 -1.48
CA ASN A 121 -3.17 -11.88 -0.86
C ASN A 121 -3.93 -12.73 -1.90
N LYS A 122 -3.56 -12.66 -3.18
CA LYS A 122 -4.20 -13.39 -4.30
C LYS A 122 -5.66 -13.01 -4.56
N GLU A 123 -6.09 -11.84 -4.09
CA GLU A 123 -7.40 -11.23 -4.36
C GLU A 123 -7.37 -10.48 -5.71
N TYR A 124 -7.05 -11.20 -6.79
CA TYR A 124 -6.77 -10.58 -8.10
C TYR A 124 -7.93 -9.73 -8.67
N PRO A 125 -9.21 -10.15 -8.59
CA PRO A 125 -10.31 -9.31 -9.07
C PRO A 125 -10.42 -7.97 -8.34
N LEU A 126 -10.13 -7.95 -7.04
CA LEU A 126 -10.09 -6.72 -6.26
C LEU A 126 -8.93 -5.83 -6.71
N ALA A 127 -7.74 -6.43 -6.89
CA ALA A 127 -6.57 -5.69 -7.38
C ALA A 127 -6.83 -5.06 -8.75
N GLU A 128 -7.45 -5.78 -9.69
CA GLU A 128 -7.84 -5.25 -11.01
C GLU A 128 -8.80 -4.07 -10.88
N ALA A 129 -9.83 -4.19 -10.04
CA ALA A 129 -10.80 -3.12 -9.83
C ALA A 129 -10.14 -1.84 -9.26
N GLN A 130 -9.22 -1.98 -8.30
CA GLN A 130 -8.49 -0.84 -7.73
C GLN A 130 -7.54 -0.20 -8.77
N ILE A 131 -6.85 -1.01 -9.58
CA ILE A 131 -5.99 -0.54 -10.68
C ILE A 131 -6.80 0.21 -11.73
N GLU A 132 -8.00 -0.27 -12.08
CA GLU A 132 -8.89 0.43 -13.01
C GLU A 132 -9.34 1.78 -12.43
N MET A 133 -9.66 1.84 -11.14
CA MET A 133 -10.01 3.07 -10.46
C MET A 133 -8.86 4.09 -10.47
N LEU A 134 -7.63 3.66 -10.23
CA LEU A 134 -6.43 4.50 -10.36
C LEU A 134 -6.29 5.05 -11.78
N MET A 135 -6.47 4.20 -12.80
CA MET A 135 -6.34 4.61 -14.21
C MET A 135 -7.39 5.67 -14.59
N LYS A 136 -8.61 5.59 -14.03
CA LYS A 136 -9.67 6.59 -14.25
C LYS A 136 -9.34 7.97 -13.66
N HIS A 137 -8.59 8.01 -12.55
CA HIS A 137 -8.28 9.24 -11.83
C HIS A 137 -6.86 9.77 -12.08
N ALA A 138 -6.01 9.01 -12.77
CA ALA A 138 -4.61 9.38 -13.03
C ALA A 138 -4.49 10.75 -13.71
N LYS A 139 -3.79 11.69 -13.07
CA LYS A 139 -3.64 13.07 -13.55
C LYS A 139 -2.42 13.27 -14.44
N THR A 140 -1.39 12.44 -14.28
CA THR A 140 -0.12 12.61 -15.02
C THR A 140 0.30 11.36 -15.80
N ALA A 141 1.20 11.55 -16.77
CA ALA A 141 1.82 10.44 -17.49
C ALA A 141 2.66 9.54 -16.56
N ILE A 142 3.21 10.11 -15.47
CA ILE A 142 3.95 9.37 -14.45
C ILE A 142 2.98 8.47 -13.68
N ASP A 143 1.83 9.00 -13.26
CA ASP A 143 0.78 8.22 -12.57
C ASP A 143 0.33 7.06 -13.45
N GLN A 144 0.03 7.33 -14.73
CA GLN A 144 -0.38 6.30 -15.67
C GLN A 144 0.71 5.24 -15.87
N ALA A 145 1.98 5.64 -15.96
CA ALA A 145 3.10 4.72 -16.10
C ALA A 145 3.28 3.84 -14.85
N GLU A 146 3.12 4.41 -13.65
CA GLU A 146 3.13 3.67 -12.39
C GLU A 146 2.00 2.63 -12.35
N ILE A 147 0.79 3.00 -12.77
CA ILE A 147 -0.34 2.06 -12.83
C ILE A 147 -0.10 0.96 -13.88
N ARG A 148 0.54 1.27 -15.02
CA ARG A 148 0.96 0.22 -15.98
C ARG A 148 1.98 -0.73 -15.37
N LEU A 149 2.91 -0.25 -14.55
CA LEU A 149 3.83 -1.11 -13.82
C LEU A 149 3.06 -2.03 -12.84
N MET A 150 2.04 -1.52 -12.14
CA MET A 150 1.19 -2.35 -11.29
C MET A 150 0.46 -3.45 -12.08
N GLN A 151 -0.09 -3.12 -13.26
CA GLN A 151 -0.69 -4.11 -14.16
C GLN A 151 0.34 -5.20 -14.52
N SER A 152 1.55 -4.79 -14.92
CA SER A 152 2.64 -5.73 -15.21
C SER A 152 2.94 -6.66 -14.02
N VAL A 153 2.99 -6.11 -12.80
CA VAL A 153 3.19 -6.89 -11.57
C VAL A 153 2.04 -7.86 -11.30
N LEU A 154 0.78 -7.44 -11.46
CA LEU A 154 -0.38 -8.30 -11.30
C LEU A 154 -0.36 -9.48 -12.29
N TYR A 155 -0.14 -9.20 -13.58
CA TYR A 155 -0.11 -10.25 -14.61
C TYR A 155 1.07 -11.20 -14.46
N ARG A 156 2.14 -10.79 -13.76
CA ARG A 156 3.22 -11.70 -13.33
C ARG A 156 2.72 -12.72 -12.31
N TYR A 157 1.88 -12.33 -11.35
CA TYR A 157 1.26 -13.27 -10.40
C TYR A 157 0.25 -14.21 -11.08
N LEU A 158 -0.36 -13.79 -12.18
CA LEU A 158 -1.25 -14.61 -13.01
C LEU A 158 -0.50 -15.51 -14.01
N GLY A 159 0.84 -15.42 -14.09
CA GLY A 159 1.65 -16.20 -15.04
C GLY A 159 1.55 -15.77 -16.50
N GLN A 160 0.94 -14.60 -16.79
CA GLN A 160 0.71 -14.11 -18.15
C GLN A 160 1.86 -13.21 -18.62
N LEU A 161 3.02 -13.82 -18.92
CA LEU A 161 4.26 -13.10 -19.24
C LEU A 161 4.14 -12.14 -20.44
N ASP A 162 3.33 -12.47 -21.44
CA ASP A 162 3.07 -11.56 -22.57
C ASP A 162 2.46 -10.23 -22.11
N GLN A 163 1.55 -10.28 -21.13
CA GLN A 163 0.93 -9.08 -20.56
C GLN A 163 1.92 -8.31 -19.68
N VAL A 164 2.80 -9.01 -18.95
CA VAL A 164 3.88 -8.36 -18.17
C VAL A 164 4.73 -7.46 -19.07
N ILE A 165 5.17 -7.99 -20.22
CA ILE A 165 5.96 -7.24 -21.21
C ILE A 165 5.13 -6.11 -21.81
N ASN A 166 3.88 -6.40 -22.19
CA ASN A 166 2.99 -5.41 -22.79
C ASN A 166 2.81 -4.17 -21.91
N TYR A 167 2.41 -4.37 -20.66
CA TYR A 167 2.20 -3.26 -19.74
C TYR A 167 3.50 -2.52 -19.39
N GLY A 168 4.64 -3.23 -19.31
CA GLY A 168 5.95 -2.58 -19.17
C GLY A 168 6.29 -1.64 -20.34
N VAL A 169 6.06 -2.09 -21.58
CA VAL A 169 6.28 -1.28 -22.79
C VAL A 169 5.30 -0.09 -22.86
N LEU A 170 4.04 -0.30 -22.49
CA LEU A 170 3.04 0.77 -22.43
C LEU A 170 3.42 1.85 -21.40
N GLY A 171 3.89 1.44 -20.22
CA GLY A 171 4.38 2.35 -19.18
C GLY A 171 5.55 3.20 -19.67
N LEU A 172 6.57 2.57 -20.26
CA LEU A 172 7.72 3.29 -20.81
C LEU A 172 7.36 4.27 -21.92
N ARG A 173 6.38 3.91 -22.76
CA ARG A 173 5.90 4.79 -23.84
C ARG A 173 5.27 6.08 -23.30
N LEU A 174 4.56 6.02 -22.19
CA LEU A 174 3.99 7.19 -21.53
C LEU A 174 5.10 8.16 -21.04
N LEU A 175 6.27 7.62 -20.71
CA LEU A 175 7.47 8.37 -20.31
C LEU A 175 8.34 8.78 -21.51
N GLY A 176 7.87 8.60 -22.74
CA GLY A 176 8.61 8.94 -23.97
C GLY A 176 9.65 7.89 -24.42
N ILE A 177 9.79 6.77 -23.70
CA ILE A 177 10.72 5.69 -24.05
C ILE A 177 10.01 4.68 -24.95
N ARG A 178 10.47 4.55 -26.20
CA ARG A 178 9.88 3.63 -27.18
C ARG A 178 10.73 2.36 -27.29
N LEU A 179 10.17 1.24 -26.82
CA LEU A 179 10.72 -0.09 -27.04
C LEU A 179 9.89 -0.87 -28.07
N PRO A 180 10.51 -1.67 -28.93
CA PRO A 180 9.80 -2.61 -29.79
C PRO A 180 9.23 -3.76 -28.94
N PHE A 181 7.95 -4.07 -29.16
CA PHE A 181 7.24 -5.14 -28.44
C PHE A 181 7.85 -6.54 -28.65
N LYS A 182 8.41 -6.75 -29.85
CA LYS A 182 9.26 -7.89 -30.19
C LYS A 182 10.59 -7.33 -30.68
N PRO A 183 11.61 -7.16 -29.82
CA PRO A 183 12.91 -6.73 -30.28
C PRO A 183 13.45 -7.77 -31.27
N GLY A 184 13.88 -7.32 -32.44
CA GLY A 184 14.60 -8.20 -33.36
C GLY A 184 15.88 -8.70 -32.67
N PHE A 185 16.31 -9.93 -33.00
CA PHE A 185 17.46 -10.58 -32.37
C PHE A 185 18.72 -9.70 -32.31
N HIS A 186 18.91 -8.84 -33.32
CA HIS A 186 19.98 -7.85 -33.41
C HIS A 186 19.94 -6.77 -32.32
N LEU A 187 18.75 -6.29 -31.92
CA LEU A 187 18.59 -5.34 -30.82
C LEU A 187 18.89 -5.98 -29.47
N ILE A 188 18.48 -7.24 -29.28
CA ILE A 188 18.77 -8.01 -28.06
C ILE A 188 20.29 -8.23 -27.92
N ILE A 189 20.97 -8.64 -28.99
CA ILE A 189 22.42 -8.83 -28.98
C ILE A 189 23.14 -7.51 -28.68
N ARG A 190 22.71 -6.41 -29.30
CA ARG A 190 23.30 -5.08 -29.07
C ARG A 190 23.17 -4.68 -27.61
N GLU A 191 21.97 -4.78 -27.02
CA GLU A 191 21.77 -4.42 -25.61
C GLU A 191 22.51 -5.37 -24.67
N LEU A 192 22.57 -6.68 -24.95
CA LEU A 192 23.38 -7.64 -24.18
C LEU A 192 24.88 -7.31 -24.24
N ALA A 193 25.40 -6.89 -25.40
CA ALA A 193 26.78 -6.46 -25.55
C ALA A 193 27.07 -5.19 -24.75
N LEU A 194 26.14 -4.22 -24.76
CA LEU A 194 26.25 -2.99 -23.97
C LEU A 194 26.18 -3.27 -22.45
N VAL A 195 25.26 -4.14 -22.01
CA VAL A 195 25.14 -4.56 -20.61
C VAL A 195 26.40 -5.31 -20.17
N LYS A 196 26.90 -6.27 -20.95
CA LYS A 196 28.16 -6.97 -20.66
C LYS A 196 29.36 -6.01 -20.61
N GLY A 197 29.45 -5.06 -21.54
CA GLY A 197 30.51 -4.04 -21.52
C GLY A 197 30.47 -3.15 -20.27
N ARG A 198 29.26 -2.78 -19.80
CA ARG A 198 29.08 -2.00 -18.55
C ARG A 198 29.35 -2.82 -17.28
N LEU A 199 29.04 -4.13 -17.30
CA LEU A 199 29.33 -5.04 -16.20
C LEU A 199 30.82 -5.40 -16.11
N LEU A 200 31.51 -5.52 -17.25
CA LEU A 200 32.97 -5.70 -17.30
C LEU A 200 33.75 -4.47 -16.83
N GLY A 201 33.14 -3.28 -16.86
CA GLY A 201 33.68 -2.05 -16.29
C GLY A 201 33.41 -1.84 -14.79
N LYS A 202 32.60 -2.71 -14.16
CA LYS A 202 32.38 -2.73 -12.72
C LYS A 202 33.06 -3.96 -12.13
N ASN A 203 34.31 -3.80 -11.69
CA ASN A 203 34.91 -4.77 -10.79
C ASN A 203 33.98 -4.97 -9.60
N THR A 204 33.55 -6.21 -9.40
CA THR A 204 32.96 -6.72 -8.17
C THR A 204 34.01 -6.69 -7.06
N GLU A 205 34.27 -5.52 -6.50
CA GLU A 205 34.89 -5.35 -5.19
C GLU A 205 34.31 -4.10 -4.51
N GLN A 206 33.33 -4.32 -3.65
CA GLN A 206 33.19 -3.77 -2.28
C GLN A 206 31.97 -4.40 -1.60
#